data_AF-A0A7J3FBK5-F1
#
_entry.id   AF-A0A7J3FBK5-F1
#
_cell.length_a   1.000
_cell.length_b   1.000
_cell.length_c   1.000
_cell.angle_alpha   90.00
_cell.angle_beta   90.00
_cell.angle_gamma   90.00
#
_symmetry.space_group_name_H-M   'P 1'
#
loop_
_entity.id
_entity.type
_entity.pdbx_description
1 polymer ?
#
loop_
_entity_poly.entity_id
_entity_poly.type
_entity_poly.pdbx_seq_one_letter_code
_entity_poly.pdbx_strand_id
1 'polypeptide(L)' 'MENLSKERRSTALSLIFAEKISGLILLIVGVILAYNSNTKDLGALGAFFIMVGAVLAFLGILMIVAKSD' A
#
# COMPACT_ATOMS: atom_id res chain seq x y z
N MET A 1 13.10 5.81 30.67
CA MET A 1 12.05 6.19 29.69
C MET A 1 12.53 6.19 28.24
N GLU A 2 13.83 6.01 27.97
CA GLU A 2 14.42 6.01 26.62
C GLU A 2 13.97 4.83 25.74
N ASN A 3 13.77 3.65 26.35
CA ASN A 3 13.42 2.41 25.65
C ASN A 3 12.05 2.44 24.95
N LEU A 4 11.07 3.17 25.52
CA LEU A 4 9.71 3.29 24.96
C LEU A 4 9.67 4.14 23.67
N SER A 5 10.61 5.08 23.52
CA SER A 5 10.70 5.91 22.31
C SER A 5 11.27 5.14 21.12
N LYS A 6 12.22 4.23 21.39
CA LYS A 6 12.89 3.40 20.38
C LYS A 6 11.95 2.34 19.81
N GLU A 7 11.14 1.69 20.65
CA GLU A 7 10.12 0.74 20.19
C GLU A 7 9.08 1.41 19.30
N ARG A 8 8.50 2.54 19.72
CA ARG A 8 7.49 3.24 18.89
C ARG A 8 8.02 3.66 17.53
N ARG A 9 9.30 4.06 17.45
CA ARG A 9 9.95 4.41 16.19
C ARG A 9 10.15 3.19 15.28
N SER A 10 10.48 2.03 15.86
CA SER A 10 10.62 0.77 15.15
C SER A 10 9.28 0.29 14.57
N THR A 11 8.22 0.32 15.37
CA THR A 11 6.86 -0.05 14.94
C THR A 11 6.34 0.87 13.85
N ALA A 12 6.63 2.18 13.94
CA ALA A 12 6.24 3.13 12.90
C ALA A 12 6.94 2.82 11.57
N LEU A 13 8.24 2.50 11.58
CA LEU A 13 8.98 2.13 10.37
C LEU A 13 8.51 0.80 9.78
N SER A 14 8.21 -0.20 10.62
CA SER A 14 7.69 -1.49 10.15
C SER A 14 6.28 -1.34 9.56
N LEU A 15 5.44 -0.47 10.14
CA LEU A 15 4.11 -0.17 9.63
C LEU A 15 4.17 0.50 8.26
N ILE A 16 5.04 1.51 8.10
CA ILE A 16 5.25 2.21 6.82
C ILE A 16 5.75 1.24 5.74
N PHE A 17 6.66 0.33 6.12
CA PHE A 17 7.16 -0.69 5.20
C PHE A 17 6.07 -1.69 4.80
N ALA A 18 5.26 -2.14 5.77
CA ALA A 18 4.13 -3.04 5.52
C ALA A 18 3.07 -2.37 4.62
N GLU A 19 2.78 -1.09 4.83
CA GLU A 19 1.83 -0.30 4.04
C GLU A 19 2.29 -0.14 2.58
N LYS A 20 3.58 0.11 2.35
CA LYS A 20 4.16 0.19 1.01
C LYS A 20 4.09 -1.16 0.27
N ILE A 21 4.45 -2.24 0.94
CA ILE A 21 4.40 -3.59 0.36
C ILE A 21 2.96 -4.00 0.08
N SER A 22 2.04 -3.77 1.02
CA SER A 22 0.64 -4.13 0.84
C SER A 22 -0.01 -3.36 -0.31
N GLY A 23 0.29 -2.06 -0.45
CA GLY A 23 -0.15 -1.25 -1.58
C GLY A 23 0.32 -1.79 -2.94
N LEU A 24 1.59 -2.19 -3.03
CA LEU A 24 2.13 -2.79 -4.26
C LEU A 24 1.47 -4.14 -4.58
N ILE A 25 1.30 -5.00 -3.58
CA ILE A 25 0.64 -6.31 -3.75
C ILE A 25 -0.81 -6.11 -4.20
N LEU A 26 -1.55 -5.19 -3.58
CA LEU A 26 -2.93 -4.87 -3.96
C LEU A 26 -3.02 -4.38 -5.40
N LEU A 27 -2.08 -3.54 -5.84
CA LEU A 27 -2.01 -3.06 -7.22
C LEU A 27 -1.80 -4.22 -8.19
N ILE A 28 -0.83 -5.11 -7.92
CA ILE A 28 -0.54 -6.28 -8.76
C ILE A 28 -1.75 -7.22 -8.84
N VAL A 29 -2.36 -7.53 -7.69
CA VAL A 29 -3.56 -8.38 -7.62
C VAL A 29 -4.72 -7.75 -8.39
N GLY A 30 -4.93 -6.44 -8.23
CA GLY A 30 -5.96 -5.70 -8.94
C GLY A 30 -5.76 -5.73 -10.46
N VAL A 31 -4.53 -5.53 -10.94
CA VAL A 31 -4.19 -5.63 -12.37
C VAL A 31 -4.46 -7.03 -12.90
N ILE A 32 -4.02 -8.07 -12.19
CA ILE A 32 -4.24 -9.47 -12.59
C ILE A 32 -5.74 -9.77 -12.66
N LEU A 33 -6.52 -9.36 -11.66
CA LEU A 33 -7.97 -9.55 -11.65
C LEU A 33 -8.62 -8.78 -12.81
N ALA A 34 -8.30 -7.51 -12.99
CA ALA A 34 -8.90 -6.69 -14.05
C ALA A 34 -8.61 -7.25 -15.46
N TYR A 35 -7.38 -7.76 -15.69
CA TYR A 35 -7.00 -8.33 -16.98
C TYR A 35 -7.53 -9.73 -17.25
N ASN A 36 -7.62 -10.60 -16.23
CA ASN A 36 -8.07 -11.98 -16.39
C ASN A 36 -9.58 -12.17 -16.15
N SER A 37 -10.31 -11.12 -15.82
CA SER A 37 -11.74 -11.23 -15.55
C SER A 37 -12.55 -11.35 -16.83
N ASN A 38 -13.12 -12.52 -17.05
CA ASN A 38 -14.16 -12.75 -18.06
C ASN A 38 -15.56 -12.32 -17.56
N THR A 39 -15.70 -11.94 -16.29
CA THR A 39 -16.97 -11.53 -15.68
C THR A 39 -16.90 -10.08 -15.20
N LYS A 40 -18.02 -9.36 -15.34
CA LYS A 40 -18.13 -7.94 -14.99
C LYS A 40 -17.81 -7.66 -13.51
N ASP A 41 -18.23 -8.55 -12.62
CA ASP A 41 -18.05 -8.37 -11.17
C ASP A 41 -16.60 -8.52 -10.72
N LEU A 42 -15.86 -9.51 -11.24
CA LEU A 42 -14.44 -9.66 -10.90
C LEU A 42 -13.60 -8.53 -11.52
N GLY A 43 -13.99 -8.02 -12.69
CA GLY A 43 -13.35 -6.85 -13.30
C GLY A 43 -13.53 -5.59 -12.44
N ALA A 44 -14.72 -5.39 -11.86
CA ALA A 44 -14.99 -4.29 -10.94
C ALA A 44 -14.18 -4.40 -9.63
N LEU A 45 -14.05 -5.61 -9.08
CA LEU A 45 -13.17 -5.90 -7.94
C LEU A 45 -11.69 -5.64 -8.28
N GLY A 46 -11.25 -6.02 -9.48
CA GLY A 46 -9.90 -5.71 -9.97
C GLY A 46 -9.65 -4.20 -10.01
N ALA A 47 -10.58 -3.44 -10.60
CA ALA A 47 -10.50 -1.98 -10.64
C ALA A 47 -10.48 -1.34 -9.24
N PHE A 48 -11.25 -1.86 -8.29
CA PHE A 48 -11.22 -1.43 -6.89
C PHE A 48 -9.84 -1.65 -6.27
N PHE A 49 -9.25 -2.84 -6.44
CA PHE A 49 -7.92 -3.14 -5.91
C PHE A 49 -6.82 -2.30 -6.55
N ILE A 50 -6.91 -2.00 -7.86
CA ILE A 50 -6.01 -1.07 -8.54
C ILE A 50 -6.10 0.33 -7.90
N MET A 51 -7.32 0.83 -7.69
CA MET A 51 -7.53 2.17 -7.12
C MET A 51 -6.97 2.26 -5.69
N VAL A 52 -7.28 1.29 -4.83
CA VAL A 52 -6.75 1.24 -3.46
C VAL A 52 -5.22 1.10 -3.45
N GLY A 53 -4.67 0.22 -4.29
CA GLY A 53 -3.22 0.04 -4.43
C GLY A 53 -2.51 1.32 -4.88
N ALA A 54 -3.10 2.05 -5.82
CA ALA A 54 -2.56 3.32 -6.31
C ALA A 54 -2.56 4.41 -5.23
N VAL A 55 -3.62 4.51 -4.43
CA VAL A 55 -3.69 5.46 -3.30
C VAL A 55 -2.63 5.13 -2.25
N LEU A 56 -2.47 3.86 -1.88
CA LEU A 56 -1.44 3.42 -0.93
C LEU A 56 -0.02 3.67 -1.46
N ALA A 57 0.21 3.43 -2.75
CA ALA A 57 1.50 3.74 -3.38
C ALA A 57 1.79 5.25 -3.33
N PHE A 58 0.80 6.09 -3.62
CA PHE A 58 0.91 7.54 -3.55
C PHE A 58 1.19 8.03 -2.12
N LEU A 59 0.45 7.56 -1.12
CA LEU A 59 0.68 7.86 0.29
C LEU A 59 2.09 7.41 0.74
N GLY A 60 2.51 6.24 0.28
CA GLY A 60 3.86 5.75 0.52
C GLY A 60 4.93 6.69 -0.06
N ILE A 61 4.75 7.18 -1.29
CA ILE A 61 5.68 8.15 -1.89
C ILE A 61 5.68 9.46 -1.11
N LEU A 62 4.51 9.98 -0.75
CA LEU A 62 4.38 11.20 0.05
C LEU A 62 5.12 11.11 1.38
N MET A 63 5.06 9.97 2.09
CA MET A 63 5.84 9.79 3.32
C MET A 63 7.36 9.80 3.10
N ILE A 64 7.85 9.34 1.94
CA ILE A 64 9.29 9.46 1.63
C ILE A 64 9.63 10.93 1.46
N VAL A 65 8.87 11.65 0.64
CA VAL A 65 9.09 13.07 0.35
C VAL A 65 9.01 13.91 1.62
N ALA A 66 7.97 13.73 2.43
CA ALA A 66 7.76 14.47 3.67
C ALA A 66 8.81 14.20 4.76
N LYS A 67 9.58 13.10 4.65
CA LYS A 67 10.70 12.81 5.55
C LYS A 67 12.05 13.30 5.00
N SER A 68 12.08 13.74 3.74
CA SER A 68 13.27 14.28 3.11
C SER A 68 13.48 15.79 3.35
N ASP A 69 12.56 16.44 4.06
CA ASP A 69 12.71 17.77 4.70
C ASP A 69 12.83 17.61 6.23
#